data_AF-A0AAW7G0P3-F1
#
_entry.id   AF-A0AAW7G0P3-F1
#
_cell.length_a   1.000
_cell.length_b   1.000
_cell.length_c   1.000
_cell.angle_alpha   90.00
_cell.angle_beta   90.00
_cell.angle_gamma   90.00
#
_symmetry.space_group_name_H-M   'P 1'
#
loop_
_entity.id
_entity.type
_entity.pdbx_description
1 polymer ?
#
loop_
_entity_poly.entity_id
_entity_poly.type
_entity_poly.pdbx_seq_one_letter_code
_entity_poly.pdbx_strand_id
1 'polypeptide(L)'
;MASGWANDDAVNEQINNTIEDAVARARGELPTGESLYECEECGNPIPQARREAVPGVRLCITCQQDKDSHSAAFSGYNRRGSKDSQLR
;
A
#
# COMPACT_ATOMS: atom_id res chain seq x y z
N MET A 1 -23.49 39.87 -6.28
CA MET A 1 -22.07 39.67 -6.66
C MET A 1 -21.74 38.21 -6.40
N ALA A 2 -21.29 37.48 -7.41
CA ALA A 2 -21.12 36.03 -7.37
C ALA A 2 -19.94 35.63 -6.46
N SER A 3 -20.23 34.98 -5.35
CA SER A 3 -19.24 34.27 -4.54
C SER A 3 -19.02 32.88 -5.13
N GLY A 4 -18.37 32.82 -6.29
CA GLY A 4 -18.05 31.58 -7.00
C GLY A 4 -16.58 31.51 -7.35
N TRP A 5 -15.70 31.52 -6.34
CA TRP A 5 -14.24 31.34 -6.49
C TRP A 5 -13.54 31.33 -5.11
N ALA A 6 -14.06 30.56 -4.15
CA ALA A 6 -13.22 30.19 -3.01
C ALA A 6 -12.17 29.19 -3.54
N ASN A 7 -10.91 29.42 -3.19
CA ASN A 7 -9.74 28.66 -3.64
C ASN A 7 -9.78 27.20 -3.14
N ASP A 8 -10.63 26.37 -3.73
CA ASP A 8 -10.68 24.91 -3.53
C ASP A 8 -9.43 24.20 -4.08
N ASP A 9 -8.62 24.89 -4.88
CA ASP A 9 -7.45 24.32 -5.55
C ASP A 9 -6.41 23.78 -4.56
N ALA A 10 -6.08 24.54 -3.51
CA ALA A 10 -5.09 24.12 -2.52
C ALA A 10 -5.56 22.96 -1.63
N VAL A 11 -6.88 22.85 -1.36
CA VAL A 11 -7.46 21.73 -0.60
C VAL A 11 -7.52 20.48 -1.48
N ASN A 12 -7.96 20.63 -2.74
CA ASN A 12 -7.94 19.54 -3.71
C ASN A 12 -6.51 19.03 -3.96
N GLU A 13 -5.54 19.93 -4.09
CA GLU A 13 -4.13 19.55 -4.27
C GLU A 13 -3.61 18.76 -3.05
N GLN A 14 -4.01 19.12 -1.83
CA GLN A 14 -3.64 18.36 -0.62
C GLN A 14 -4.28 16.96 -0.58
N ILE A 15 -5.54 16.84 -1.02
CA ILE A 15 -6.24 15.55 -1.13
C ILE A 15 -5.54 14.68 -2.18
N ASN A 16 -5.27 15.22 -3.37
CA ASN A 16 -4.59 14.52 -4.46
C ASN A 16 -3.21 14.03 -4.05
N ASN A 17 -2.39 14.89 -3.42
CA ASN A 17 -1.06 14.51 -2.91
C ASN A 17 -1.09 13.40 -1.85
N THR A 18 -2.20 13.24 -1.13
CA THR A 18 -2.36 12.17 -0.14
C THR A 18 -2.74 10.86 -0.83
N ILE A 19 -3.60 10.92 -1.84
CA ILE A 19 -4.01 9.78 -2.66
C ILE A 19 -2.83 9.25 -3.47
N GLU A 20 -2.08 10.14 -4.15
CA GLU A 20 -0.95 9.75 -4.98
C GLU A 20 0.16 9.07 -4.19
N ASP A 21 0.46 9.53 -2.97
CA ASP A 21 1.42 8.87 -2.08
C ASP A 21 0.93 7.49 -1.62
N ALA A 22 -0.34 7.36 -1.26
CA ALA A 22 -0.92 6.06 -0.89
C ALA A 22 -0.85 5.07 -2.06
N VAL A 23 -1.14 5.53 -3.28
CA VAL A 23 -1.03 4.72 -4.51
C VAL A 23 0.42 4.37 -4.82
N ALA A 24 1.35 5.32 -4.69
CA ALA A 24 2.77 5.08 -4.95
C ALA A 24 3.35 4.04 -3.99
N ARG A 25 2.99 4.11 -2.70
CA ARG A 25 3.39 3.10 -1.69
C ARG A 25 2.81 1.73 -2.01
N ALA A 26 1.49 1.65 -2.23
CA ALA A 26 0.84 0.38 -2.58
C ALA A 26 1.46 -0.25 -3.83
N ARG A 27 1.85 0.55 -4.82
CA ARG A 27 2.57 0.07 -6.01
C ARG A 27 4.00 -0.38 -5.72
N GLY A 28 4.70 0.27 -4.79
CA GLY A 28 6.06 -0.09 -4.39
C GLY A 28 6.14 -1.35 -3.53
N GLU A 29 5.07 -1.68 -2.81
CA GLU A 29 4.97 -2.93 -2.03
C GLU A 29 4.67 -4.16 -2.90
N LEU A 30 4.27 -3.97 -4.16
CA LEU A 30 4.06 -5.07 -5.08
C LEU A 30 5.41 -5.70 -5.45
N PRO A 31 5.60 -7.01 -5.19
CA PRO A 31 6.81 -7.70 -5.60
C PRO A 31 6.91 -7.73 -7.13
N THR A 32 8.13 -7.61 -7.63
CA THR A 32 8.44 -7.74 -9.06
C THR A 32 9.38 -8.91 -9.27
N GLY A 33 9.15 -9.73 -10.29
CA GLY A 33 10.05 -10.82 -10.68
C GLY A 33 9.38 -12.18 -10.78
N GLU A 34 10.19 -13.23 -10.76
CA GLU A 34 9.73 -14.61 -10.82
C GLU A 34 9.15 -15.08 -9.49
N SER A 35 8.02 -15.78 -9.55
CA SER A 35 7.32 -16.31 -8.39
C SER A 35 7.99 -17.60 -7.90
N LEU A 36 8.13 -17.76 -6.58
CA LEU A 36 8.67 -18.99 -5.98
C LEU A 36 7.70 -20.15 -6.16
N TYR A 37 8.24 -21.36 -6.30
CA TYR A 37 7.45 -22.59 -6.36
C TYR A 37 7.06 -23.10 -4.96
N GLU A 38 7.81 -22.69 -3.93
CA GLU A 38 7.64 -23.10 -2.55
C GLU A 38 7.58 -21.87 -1.63
N CYS A 39 6.75 -21.95 -0.60
CA CYS A 39 6.59 -20.89 0.39
C CYS A 39 7.81 -20.78 1.29
N GLU A 40 8.37 -19.57 1.44
CA GLU A 40 9.55 -19.35 2.30
C GLU A 40 9.29 -19.57 3.80
N GLU A 41 8.05 -19.45 4.27
CA GLU A 41 7.72 -19.57 5.71
C GLU A 41 7.42 -21.02 6.13
N CYS A 42 6.73 -21.78 5.27
CA CYS A 42 6.19 -23.08 5.64
C CYS A 42 6.60 -24.23 4.71
N GLY A 43 7.32 -23.96 3.62
CA GLY A 43 7.75 -24.99 2.67
C GLY A 43 6.61 -25.59 1.82
N ASN A 44 5.38 -25.06 1.89
CA ASN A 44 4.28 -25.57 1.08
C ASN A 44 4.39 -25.12 -0.38
N PRO A 45 3.98 -25.96 -1.35
CA PRO A 45 3.99 -25.58 -2.77
C PRO A 45 3.02 -24.42 -3.04
N ILE A 46 3.47 -23.44 -3.81
CA ILE A 46 2.66 -22.29 -4.22
C ILE A 46 1.89 -22.65 -5.51
N PRO A 47 0.55 -22.64 -5.48
CA PRO A 47 -0.26 -23.04 -6.63
C PRO A 47 -0.03 -22.10 -7.82
N GLN A 48 -0.09 -22.65 -9.04
CA GLN A 48 0.17 -21.89 -10.27
C GLN A 48 -0.75 -20.67 -10.40
N ALA A 49 -2.05 -20.82 -10.10
CA ALA A 49 -3.02 -19.72 -10.14
C ALA A 49 -2.56 -18.51 -9.31
N ARG A 50 -1.83 -18.73 -8.21
CA ARG A 50 -1.29 -17.65 -7.39
C ARG A 50 -0.07 -16.99 -8.00
N ARG A 51 0.79 -17.79 -8.65
CA ARG A 51 1.98 -17.30 -9.35
C ARG A 51 1.62 -16.47 -10.58
N GLU A 52 0.51 -16.79 -11.22
CA GLU A 52 -0.06 -16.04 -12.35
C GLU A 52 -0.76 -14.75 -11.88
N ALA A 53 -1.48 -14.81 -10.76
CA ALA A 53 -2.19 -13.64 -10.22
C ALA A 53 -1.25 -12.59 -9.61
N VAL A 54 -0.18 -13.03 -8.94
CA VAL A 54 0.80 -12.15 -8.30
C VAL A 54 2.21 -12.52 -8.79
N PRO A 55 2.78 -11.76 -9.74
CA PRO A 55 4.16 -11.97 -10.17
C PRO A 55 5.10 -11.71 -8.99
N GLY A 56 6.04 -12.60 -8.74
CA GLY A 56 6.98 -12.50 -7.62
C GLY A 56 6.41 -12.96 -6.28
N VAL A 57 5.35 -13.79 -6.26
CA VAL A 57 4.82 -14.32 -4.99
C VAL A 57 5.84 -15.23 -4.31
N ARG A 58 6.06 -14.99 -3.01
CA ARG A 58 7.02 -15.74 -2.18
C ARG A 58 6.37 -16.59 -1.08
N LEU A 59 5.11 -16.30 -0.77
CA LEU A 59 4.36 -16.93 0.30
C LEU A 59 3.21 -17.78 -0.25
N CYS A 60 2.74 -18.76 0.52
CA CYS A 60 1.48 -19.46 0.25
C CYS A 60 0.28 -18.66 0.77
N ILE A 61 -0.92 -19.04 0.33
CA ILE A 61 -2.15 -18.25 0.59
C ILE A 61 -2.41 -18.08 2.08
N THR A 62 -2.20 -19.14 2.86
CA THR A 62 -2.40 -19.13 4.31
C THR A 62 -1.41 -18.20 5.00
N CYS A 63 -0.12 -18.29 4.67
CA CYS A 63 0.91 -17.42 5.26
C CYS A 63 0.72 -15.95 4.87
N GLN A 64 0.28 -15.67 3.65
CA GLN A 64 -0.01 -14.30 3.25
C GLN A 64 -1.23 -13.74 3.98
N GLN A 65 -2.30 -14.53 4.14
CA GLN A 65 -3.50 -14.09 4.86
C GLN A 65 -3.18 -13.75 6.31
N ASP A 66 -2.32 -14.55 6.95
CA ASP A 66 -1.86 -14.29 8.31
C ASP A 66 -1.06 -12.97 8.38
N LYS A 67 -0.08 -12.77 7.48
CA LYS A 67 0.70 -11.52 7.43
C LYS A 67 -0.18 -10.29 7.16
N ASP A 68 -1.12 -10.39 6.22
CA ASP A 68 -2.06 -9.31 5.89
C ASP A 68 -2.94 -8.94 7.09
N SER A 69 -3.45 -9.96 7.81
CA SER A 69 -4.25 -9.77 9.03
C SER A 69 -3.49 -9.01 10.13
N HIS A 70 -2.18 -9.26 10.25
CA HIS A 70 -1.32 -8.55 11.20
C HIS A 70 -0.91 -7.15 10.70
N SER A 71 -0.95 -6.89 9.38
CA SER A 71 -0.45 -5.65 8.75
C SER A 71 -1.49 -4.53 8.66
N ALA A 72 -2.75 -4.78 9.04
CA ALA A 72 -3.86 -3.82 8.92
C ALA A 72 -3.73 -2.53 9.76
N ALA A 73 -2.68 -2.39 10.57
CA ALA A 73 -2.48 -1.25 11.47
C ALA A 73 -1.59 -0.13 10.89
N PHE A 74 -1.70 0.18 9.59
CA PHE A 74 -0.99 1.34 9.04
C PHE A 74 -1.62 2.65 9.55
N SER A 75 -0.95 3.30 10.49
CA SER A 75 -1.22 4.67 10.92
C SER A 75 -0.70 5.64 9.86
N GLY A 76 -1.60 6.26 9.09
CA GLY A 76 -1.25 7.34 8.18
C GLY A 76 -0.60 8.53 8.91
N TYR A 77 0.31 9.23 8.22
CA TYR A 77 0.90 10.47 8.72
C TYR A 77 -0.11 11.61 8.61
N ASN A 78 -0.31 12.38 9.70
CA ASN A 78 -1.36 13.40 9.78
C ASN A 78 -1.22 14.55 8.77
N ARG A 79 -0.08 14.94 8.21
CA ARG A 79 0.14 16.10 7.30
C ARG A 79 -0.45 17.50 7.65
N ARG A 80 -1.50 17.65 8.48
CA ARG A 80 -1.96 18.93 9.06
C ARG A 80 -1.11 19.34 10.27
N GLY A 81 -0.56 18.38 11.00
CA GLY A 81 0.42 18.64 12.06
C GLY A 81 1.76 19.09 11.49
N SER A 82 2.55 19.87 12.24
CA SER A 82 3.89 20.25 11.78
C SER A 82 4.73 19.00 11.50
N LYS A 83 5.64 19.08 10.52
CA LYS A 83 6.57 18.00 10.17
C LYS A 83 7.36 17.51 11.41
N ASP A 84 7.73 18.44 12.29
CA ASP A 84 8.40 18.17 13.57
C ASP A 84 7.54 17.40 14.58
N SER A 85 6.21 17.47 14.50
CA SER A 85 5.30 16.71 15.37
C SER A 85 5.03 15.29 14.88
N GLN A 86 5.42 14.95 13.66
CA GLN A 86 5.12 13.66 13.02
C GLN A 86 6.34 12.75 12.85
N LEU A 87 7.57 13.28 13.01
CA LEU A 87 8.83 12.57 12.84
C LEU A 87 9.52 12.18 14.16
N ARG A 88 8.79 12.21 15.27
CA ARG A 88 9.30 11.89 16.61
C ARG A 88 8.95 10.48 17.02
#